data_AF-A0A4X1UUU4-F1
#
_entry.id   AF-A0A4X1UUU4-F1
#
_cell.length_a   1.000
_cell.length_b   1.000
_cell.length_c   1.000
_cell.angle_alpha   90.00
_cell.angle_beta   90.00
_cell.angle_gamma   90.00
#
_symmetry.space_group_name_H-M   'P 1'
#
loop_
_entity.id
_entity.type
_entity.pdbx_description
1 polymer ?
#
loop_
_entity_poly.entity_id
_entity_poly.type
_entity_poly.pdbx_seq_one_letter_code
_entity_poly.pdbx_strand_id
1 'polypeptide(L)'
;MPACFLQRRTKKGSQACPPGEAALTEEGDPATAGNDAGASTAPAPGGEGEPHSRHRDARLGSTDKELKAGTEAADSARTAPGTPWQRGPRVKVMDAAGGPRILLPRPCRVLVLLNPRGGKGKGLQLFRSHVQPLLVQADISFTLMLTDRRNHARELVRAEDLRLWDALVIMSGDGLMHEVVNGLMERPDWETAMQKPLCSLPAGSGNALAASLNHYAGYEQVTNEDLLTNCTRLLCRRVLSPMDLLSLQTASGLRVFSVLSLTWGFIADVDLESEKFRGLGEMRFTLGTFLRLVTLRTYRGRLAYLPVETVVSKMPPASAPAQWAQQGPVDTHLVPLEEPVPSHWTVVPEQDFVLVLALLHSHLGSEMFAAPMGRCTAGAMHLFYVRAGVSRAMLLRLFLAMEKGRHMECECPHLVYVPVVAFRLEPKDGKGVFAVDGEMLVSEAVQGQVHPNYFWMVSGCSESLPSREPQPSLSQKPQQRPPRKSAHDSVGLAVP
;
A
#
# COMPACT_ATOMS: atom_id res chain seq x y z
N MET A 1 -35.79 -20.86 -25.71
CA MET A 1 -36.08 -22.04 -26.55
C MET A 1 -34.84 -22.35 -27.40
N PRO A 2 -34.50 -23.63 -27.63
CA PRO A 2 -33.34 -24.02 -28.44
C PRO A 2 -33.71 -24.42 -29.88
N ALA A 3 -32.82 -24.15 -30.85
CA ALA A 3 -32.80 -24.80 -32.16
C ALA A 3 -31.38 -24.70 -32.77
N CYS A 4 -30.99 -25.67 -33.59
CA CYS A 4 -29.65 -25.79 -34.17
C CYS A 4 -29.67 -25.67 -35.71
N PHE A 5 -28.51 -25.36 -36.27
CA PHE A 5 -27.99 -25.76 -37.61
C PHE A 5 -28.92 -25.81 -38.83
N LEU A 6 -28.46 -25.17 -39.92
CA LEU A 6 -28.52 -25.81 -41.24
C LEU A 6 -27.37 -25.38 -42.16
N GLN A 7 -26.91 -26.33 -42.99
CA GLN A 7 -25.72 -26.21 -43.85
C GLN A 7 -26.04 -26.80 -45.24
N ARG A 8 -25.66 -26.10 -46.33
CA ARG A 8 -25.39 -26.60 -47.71
C ARG A 8 -24.82 -25.41 -48.52
N ARG A 9 -23.69 -25.46 -49.23
CA ARG A 9 -23.21 -26.35 -50.34
C ARG A 9 -23.99 -26.11 -51.65
N THR A 10 -23.41 -26.00 -52.87
CA THR A 10 -22.02 -26.12 -53.41
C THR A 10 -21.98 -25.76 -54.92
N LYS A 11 -20.77 -25.78 -55.56
CA LYS A 11 -20.42 -26.03 -57.02
C LYS A 11 -20.09 -24.78 -57.89
N LYS A 12 -19.15 -24.84 -58.88
CA LYS A 12 -17.98 -25.73 -59.16
C LYS A 12 -17.07 -25.16 -60.31
N GLY A 13 -15.81 -25.61 -60.42
CA GLY A 13 -14.84 -25.38 -61.53
C GLY A 13 -13.40 -25.19 -60.99
N SER A 14 -12.35 -26.03 -61.13
CA SER A 14 -11.76 -26.86 -62.23
C SER A 14 -11.06 -26.02 -63.33
N GLN A 15 -9.86 -26.31 -63.87
CA GLN A 15 -8.96 -27.51 -63.91
C GLN A 15 -7.59 -27.10 -64.55
N ALA A 16 -6.38 -27.72 -64.47
CA ALA A 16 -5.64 -28.62 -63.57
C ALA A 16 -4.12 -28.66 -63.97
N CYS A 17 -3.27 -29.52 -63.36
CA CYS A 17 -1.81 -29.73 -63.65
C CYS A 17 -1.56 -30.74 -64.83
N PRO A 18 -0.34 -31.27 -65.20
CA PRO A 18 0.74 -31.85 -64.35
C PRO A 18 2.21 -31.65 -64.90
N PRO A 19 3.23 -32.56 -64.87
CA PRO A 19 4.61 -32.20 -64.41
C PRO A 19 5.80 -32.69 -65.31
N GLY A 20 7.03 -32.71 -64.77
CA GLY A 20 8.21 -33.38 -65.35
C GLY A 20 9.36 -33.61 -64.34
N GLU A 21 10.14 -34.67 -64.53
CA GLU A 21 11.31 -35.09 -63.72
C GLU A 21 12.64 -34.71 -64.43
N ALA A 22 13.88 -34.94 -63.96
CA ALA A 22 14.47 -35.69 -62.83
C ALA A 22 15.79 -34.98 -62.36
N ALA A 23 16.87 -35.54 -61.78
CA ALA A 23 17.28 -36.88 -61.32
C ALA A 23 18.55 -36.79 -60.42
N LEU A 24 18.71 -37.74 -59.47
CA LEU A 24 19.96 -38.41 -59.00
C LEU A 24 21.18 -37.58 -58.47
N THR A 25 22.01 -38.04 -57.51
CA THR A 25 22.17 -39.35 -56.80
C THR A 25 22.78 -39.16 -55.38
N GLU A 26 22.37 -40.01 -54.42
CA GLU A 26 23.15 -40.87 -53.46
C GLU A 26 24.54 -40.46 -52.90
N GLU A 27 25.03 -40.90 -51.72
CA GLU A 27 24.52 -41.81 -50.65
C GLU A 27 25.27 -41.55 -49.30
N GLY A 28 24.90 -42.25 -48.21
CA GLY A 28 25.89 -42.73 -47.21
C GLY A 28 25.84 -42.18 -45.77
N ASP A 29 25.44 -43.06 -44.84
CA ASP A 29 25.72 -43.03 -43.39
C ASP A 29 26.21 -44.46 -43.05
N PRO A 30 27.26 -44.71 -42.23
CA PRO A 30 27.01 -44.98 -40.81
C PRO A 30 28.20 -44.69 -39.84
N ALA A 31 28.07 -45.16 -38.60
CA ALA A 31 28.88 -44.81 -37.43
C ALA A 31 30.09 -45.74 -37.10
N THR A 32 30.81 -45.35 -36.03
CA THR A 32 31.59 -46.14 -35.02
C THR A 32 33.13 -45.98 -34.93
N ALA A 33 33.56 -45.57 -33.71
CA ALA A 33 34.73 -45.98 -32.92
C ALA A 33 36.21 -45.84 -33.39
N GLY A 34 37.09 -45.42 -32.46
CA GLY A 34 38.47 -45.95 -32.35
C GLY A 34 39.64 -44.99 -32.03
N ASN A 35 40.02 -44.89 -30.75
CA ASN A 35 41.38 -44.79 -30.16
C ASN A 35 42.42 -43.69 -30.56
N ASP A 36 43.04 -43.10 -29.52
CA ASP A 36 44.49 -43.02 -29.18
C ASP A 36 45.58 -42.73 -30.25
N ALA A 37 46.70 -42.05 -29.94
CA ALA A 37 47.11 -41.20 -28.81
C ALA A 37 48.45 -40.48 -29.17
N GLY A 38 48.86 -39.48 -28.39
CA GLY A 38 50.19 -38.86 -28.50
C GLY A 38 50.41 -37.73 -27.49
N ALA A 39 51.52 -37.76 -26.75
CA ALA A 39 51.79 -36.85 -25.62
C ALA A 39 53.20 -36.26 -25.64
N SER A 40 53.44 -35.18 -24.88
CA SER A 40 54.78 -34.77 -24.46
C SER A 40 54.79 -34.12 -23.06
N THR A 41 55.93 -34.20 -22.39
CA THR A 41 56.12 -34.18 -20.94
C THR A 41 56.55 -32.82 -20.35
N ALA A 42 56.33 -32.63 -19.04
CA ALA A 42 57.02 -31.64 -18.19
C ALA A 42 58.41 -32.15 -17.71
N PRO A 43 59.19 -31.44 -16.86
CA PRO A 43 58.92 -31.40 -15.40
C PRO A 43 59.36 -30.08 -14.66
N ALA A 44 59.24 -30.08 -13.33
CA ALA A 44 59.73 -29.02 -12.41
C ALA A 44 61.07 -29.41 -11.71
N PRO A 45 61.71 -28.50 -10.93
CA PRO A 45 61.44 -28.34 -9.49
C PRO A 45 61.33 -26.84 -9.06
N GLY A 46 61.13 -26.43 -7.79
CA GLY A 46 60.92 -27.13 -6.51
C GLY A 46 61.87 -26.65 -5.39
N GLY A 47 61.37 -26.40 -4.16
CA GLY A 47 62.17 -25.91 -3.01
C GLY A 47 61.35 -25.66 -1.72
N GLU A 48 61.88 -26.12 -0.58
CA GLU A 48 61.25 -26.28 0.75
C GLU A 48 61.01 -24.97 1.55
N GLY A 49 60.18 -24.97 2.62
CA GLY A 49 60.17 -23.87 3.61
C GLY A 49 58.96 -23.67 4.56
N GLU A 50 58.71 -24.57 5.51
CA GLU A 50 57.89 -24.35 6.73
C GLU A 50 58.47 -25.22 7.89
N PRO A 51 58.05 -25.13 9.18
CA PRO A 51 57.00 -24.28 9.79
C PRO A 51 57.46 -23.56 11.09
N HIS A 52 56.56 -22.82 11.77
CA HIS A 52 56.21 -23.07 13.19
C HIS A 52 55.24 -22.02 13.82
N SER A 53 54.47 -22.47 14.81
CA SER A 53 53.51 -21.69 15.59
C SER A 53 53.91 -21.57 17.07
N ARG A 54 53.34 -20.59 17.80
CA ARG A 54 52.85 -20.77 19.20
C ARG A 54 52.11 -19.56 19.79
N HIS A 55 51.18 -19.86 20.70
CA HIS A 55 50.52 -18.94 21.63
C HIS A 55 51.48 -18.41 22.72
N ARG A 56 51.23 -17.20 23.26
CA ARG A 56 50.58 -17.04 24.60
C ARG A 56 50.32 -15.59 25.07
N ASP A 57 49.06 -15.35 25.43
CA ASP A 57 48.55 -14.82 26.71
C ASP A 57 49.23 -13.63 27.43
N ALA A 58 48.53 -12.48 27.38
CA ALA A 58 48.10 -11.65 28.52
C ALA A 58 49.11 -11.03 29.54
N ARG A 59 48.96 -9.72 29.80
CA ARG A 59 48.24 -9.23 31.01
C ARG A 59 47.87 -7.74 31.00
N LEU A 60 46.93 -7.42 31.89
CA LEU A 60 46.35 -6.12 32.21
C LEU A 60 47.37 -5.06 32.65
N GLY A 61 47.07 -3.79 32.36
CA GLY A 61 47.66 -2.62 33.01
C GLY A 61 46.68 -1.45 32.97
N SER A 62 46.09 -1.09 34.12
CA SER A 62 45.20 0.07 34.25
C SER A 62 45.95 1.29 34.78
N THR A 63 45.56 2.49 34.36
CA THR A 63 45.65 3.69 35.21
C THR A 63 44.75 4.80 34.67
N ASP A 64 43.96 5.38 35.56
CA ASP A 64 43.14 6.57 35.29
C ASP A 64 44.01 7.84 35.15
N LYS A 65 43.50 8.83 34.42
CA LYS A 65 43.66 10.23 34.84
C LYS A 65 42.56 11.15 34.32
N GLU A 66 42.14 12.02 35.22
CA GLU A 66 40.97 12.88 35.11
C GLU A 66 41.37 14.35 34.86
N LEU A 67 40.39 15.18 34.50
CA LEU A 67 40.45 16.66 34.42
C LEU A 67 41.27 17.21 33.23
N LYS A 68 40.94 18.38 32.65
CA LYS A 68 40.13 19.49 33.19
C LYS A 68 39.30 20.19 32.09
N ALA A 69 38.28 20.95 32.49
CA ALA A 69 37.30 21.57 31.60
C ALA A 69 37.78 22.85 30.88
N GLY A 70 37.12 23.15 29.75
CA GLY A 70 37.04 24.47 29.12
C GLY A 70 35.58 24.73 28.73
N THR A 71 35.09 25.96 28.90
CA THR A 71 33.66 26.30 28.83
C THR A 71 33.39 27.38 27.80
N GLU A 72 32.61 27.05 26.77
CA GLU A 72 31.90 28.03 25.93
C GLU A 72 30.47 27.55 25.69
N ALA A 73 29.55 28.50 25.48
CA ALA A 73 28.11 28.27 25.44
C ALA A 73 27.53 28.42 24.02
N ALA A 74 26.55 27.57 23.69
CA ALA A 74 25.74 27.67 22.48
C ALA A 74 24.30 27.22 22.78
N ASP A 75 23.32 27.77 22.07
CA ASP A 75 21.90 27.66 22.42
C ASP A 75 21.35 26.23 22.43
N SER A 76 20.63 25.89 23.51
CA SER A 76 19.99 24.60 23.69
C SER A 76 18.67 24.50 22.91
N ALA A 77 18.74 24.03 21.66
CA ALA A 77 17.58 23.50 20.97
C ALA A 77 16.94 22.37 21.79
N ARG A 78 15.60 22.40 21.97
CA ARG A 78 14.90 21.49 22.88
C ARG A 78 14.89 20.04 22.37
N THR A 79 15.71 19.18 22.94
CA THR A 79 15.56 17.72 22.88
C THR A 79 14.32 17.29 23.67
N ALA A 80 13.42 16.54 23.03
CA ALA A 80 12.21 16.00 23.65
C ALA A 80 12.32 14.48 23.82
N PRO A 81 12.18 13.93 25.05
CA PRO A 81 11.95 12.51 25.25
C PRO A 81 10.54 12.13 24.77
N GLY A 82 10.40 11.02 24.05
CA GLY A 82 9.08 10.50 23.67
C GLY A 82 8.30 10.00 24.89
N THR A 83 7.16 10.62 25.19
CA THR A 83 6.29 10.26 26.31
C THR A 83 5.31 9.12 25.98
N PRO A 84 4.98 8.23 26.92
CA PRO A 84 3.92 7.23 26.75
C PRO A 84 2.54 7.83 26.45
N TRP A 85 1.70 7.07 25.74
CA TRP A 85 0.40 7.51 25.25
C TRP A 85 -0.64 7.80 26.35
N GLN A 86 -1.37 8.91 26.19
CA GLN A 86 -2.72 9.11 26.76
C GLN A 86 -3.68 9.70 25.73
N ARG A 87 -4.99 9.58 25.97
CA ARG A 87 -6.04 9.73 24.95
C ARG A 87 -6.76 11.09 25.03
N GLY A 88 -6.52 11.97 24.06
CA GLY A 88 -7.18 13.28 23.93
C GLY A 88 -8.57 13.25 23.25
N PRO A 89 -9.38 14.32 23.38
CA PRO A 89 -10.75 14.39 22.85
C PRO A 89 -10.84 14.81 21.37
N ARG A 90 -11.94 14.41 20.70
CA ARG A 90 -12.25 14.78 19.31
C ARG A 90 -12.88 16.18 19.20
N VAL A 91 -12.60 16.88 18.09
CA VAL A 91 -13.27 18.13 17.67
C VAL A 91 -13.78 17.97 16.23
N LYS A 92 -14.89 18.63 15.88
CA LYS A 92 -15.48 18.63 14.52
C LYS A 92 -14.89 19.74 13.65
N VAL A 93 -14.83 19.50 12.34
CA VAL A 93 -14.63 20.52 11.28
C VAL A 93 -15.86 20.48 10.35
N MET A 94 -16.15 21.56 9.64
CA MET A 94 -17.40 21.77 8.88
C MET A 94 -17.28 21.36 7.40
N ASP A 95 -18.39 20.92 6.81
CA ASP A 95 -18.50 20.49 5.41
C ASP A 95 -18.43 21.65 4.40
N ALA A 96 -17.91 21.34 3.21
CA ALA A 96 -18.08 22.15 1.99
C ALA A 96 -19.25 21.61 1.14
N ALA A 97 -19.86 22.46 0.32
CA ALA A 97 -21.16 22.17 -0.29
C ALA A 97 -21.11 21.12 -1.42
N GLY A 98 -21.78 19.98 -1.20
CA GLY A 98 -21.99 18.93 -2.20
C GLY A 98 -22.26 17.59 -1.53
N GLY A 99 -23.53 17.25 -1.31
CA GLY A 99 -23.91 16.02 -0.58
C GLY A 99 -23.26 14.77 -1.20
N PRO A 100 -22.46 14.00 -0.44
CA PRO A 100 -21.58 12.99 -1.03
C PRO A 100 -22.38 11.86 -1.69
N ARG A 101 -21.91 11.42 -2.87
CA ARG A 101 -22.38 10.19 -3.53
C ARG A 101 -21.83 8.98 -2.79
N ILE A 102 -22.43 8.66 -1.64
CA ILE A 102 -22.07 7.50 -0.78
C ILE A 102 -22.36 6.15 -1.49
N LEU A 103 -23.09 6.13 -2.61
CA LEU A 103 -23.52 4.92 -3.31
C LEU A 103 -23.33 5.03 -4.83
N LEU A 104 -22.87 3.93 -5.45
CA LEU A 104 -23.04 3.68 -6.89
C LEU A 104 -24.51 3.40 -7.23
N PRO A 105 -25.00 3.69 -8.46
CA PRO A 105 -26.37 3.42 -8.85
C PRO A 105 -26.67 1.91 -9.00
N ARG A 106 -27.96 1.55 -9.04
CA ARG A 106 -28.43 0.20 -9.40
C ARG A 106 -29.51 0.30 -10.49
N PRO A 107 -29.34 -0.33 -11.67
CA PRO A 107 -28.13 -1.00 -12.15
C PRO A 107 -26.94 -0.03 -12.30
N CYS A 108 -25.73 -0.56 -12.52
CA CYS A 108 -24.55 0.23 -12.87
C CYS A 108 -23.68 -0.49 -13.92
N ARG A 109 -22.74 0.25 -14.51
CA ARG A 109 -21.76 -0.24 -15.49
C ARG A 109 -20.33 0.06 -15.07
N VAL A 110 -19.47 -0.95 -15.05
CA VAL A 110 -18.05 -0.81 -14.63
C VAL A 110 -17.07 -1.27 -15.70
N LEU A 111 -15.91 -0.61 -15.77
CA LEU A 111 -14.75 -1.09 -16.52
C LEU A 111 -13.89 -1.95 -15.58
N VAL A 112 -13.67 -3.21 -15.94
CA VAL A 112 -12.80 -4.13 -15.19
C VAL A 112 -11.43 -4.20 -15.87
N LEU A 113 -10.43 -3.60 -15.24
CA LEU A 113 -9.03 -3.68 -15.63
C LEU A 113 -8.40 -4.89 -14.92
N LEU A 114 -8.02 -5.90 -15.69
CA LEU A 114 -7.56 -7.17 -15.13
C LEU A 114 -6.19 -7.57 -15.69
N ASN A 115 -5.26 -7.92 -14.80
CA ASN A 115 -3.99 -8.53 -15.17
C ASN A 115 -4.13 -10.06 -15.19
N PRO A 116 -4.14 -10.73 -16.37
CA PRO A 116 -4.35 -12.17 -16.46
C PRO A 116 -3.16 -12.97 -15.89
N ARG A 117 -1.97 -12.36 -15.74
CA ARG A 117 -0.81 -12.97 -15.08
C ARG A 117 -0.90 -12.88 -13.55
N GLY A 118 -1.84 -12.11 -13.01
CA GLY A 118 -2.18 -12.06 -11.59
C GLY A 118 -2.64 -13.43 -11.04
N GLY A 119 -2.54 -13.61 -9.72
CA GLY A 119 -3.00 -14.82 -9.03
C GLY A 119 -2.28 -16.09 -9.51
N LYS A 120 -0.96 -15.99 -9.77
CA LYS A 120 -0.16 -17.09 -10.37
C LYS A 120 -0.71 -17.54 -11.74
N GLY A 121 -1.14 -16.58 -12.57
CA GLY A 121 -1.77 -16.81 -13.88
C GLY A 121 -3.27 -17.13 -13.84
N LYS A 122 -3.92 -17.08 -12.67
CA LYS A 122 -5.35 -17.43 -12.51
C LYS A 122 -6.31 -16.25 -12.57
N GLY A 123 -5.85 -14.99 -12.72
CA GLY A 123 -6.70 -13.80 -12.61
C GLY A 123 -8.02 -13.86 -13.40
N LEU A 124 -7.96 -14.26 -14.68
CA LEU A 124 -9.14 -14.41 -15.53
C LEU A 124 -10.06 -15.58 -15.12
N GLN A 125 -9.49 -16.66 -14.56
CA GLN A 125 -10.26 -17.79 -14.03
C GLN A 125 -11.02 -17.36 -12.77
N LEU A 126 -10.32 -16.69 -11.83
CA LEU A 126 -10.88 -16.16 -10.58
C LEU A 126 -12.01 -15.16 -10.86
N PHE A 127 -11.84 -14.27 -11.85
CA PHE A 127 -12.90 -13.36 -12.28
C PHE A 127 -14.16 -14.12 -12.71
N ARG A 128 -14.03 -15.15 -13.56
CA ARG A 128 -15.16 -15.92 -14.08
C ARG A 128 -15.87 -16.77 -13.01
N SER A 129 -15.15 -17.29 -12.02
CA SER A 129 -15.71 -18.18 -10.99
C SER A 129 -16.23 -17.46 -9.75
N HIS A 130 -15.56 -16.42 -9.27
CA HIS A 130 -15.91 -15.74 -8.01
C HIS A 130 -16.54 -14.36 -8.22
N VAL A 131 -16.06 -13.59 -9.21
CA VAL A 131 -16.47 -12.18 -9.38
C VAL A 131 -17.72 -12.07 -10.24
N GLN A 132 -17.67 -12.58 -11.48
CA GLN A 132 -18.73 -12.47 -12.48
C GLN A 132 -20.12 -12.91 -12.00
N PRO A 133 -20.29 -14.03 -11.26
CA PRO A 133 -21.62 -14.44 -10.77
C PRO A 133 -22.23 -13.43 -9.80
N LEU A 134 -21.42 -12.85 -8.91
CA LEU A 134 -21.85 -11.86 -7.92
C LEU A 134 -22.17 -10.51 -8.57
N LEU A 135 -21.43 -10.11 -9.62
CA LEU A 135 -21.75 -8.91 -10.40
C LEU A 135 -23.11 -9.05 -11.10
N VAL A 136 -23.38 -10.20 -11.74
CA VAL A 136 -24.66 -10.48 -12.40
C VAL A 136 -25.82 -10.48 -11.40
N GLN A 137 -25.68 -11.14 -10.25
CA GLN A 137 -26.69 -11.15 -9.18
C GLN A 137 -26.96 -9.75 -8.57
N ALA A 138 -25.99 -8.83 -8.67
CA ALA A 138 -26.08 -7.49 -8.11
C ALA A 138 -26.51 -6.41 -9.14
N ASP A 139 -26.91 -6.77 -10.36
CA ASP A 139 -27.16 -5.83 -11.47
C ASP A 139 -25.97 -4.92 -11.79
N ILE A 140 -24.76 -5.47 -11.76
CA ILE A 140 -23.52 -4.79 -12.17
C ILE A 140 -23.13 -5.31 -13.56
N SER A 141 -23.44 -4.52 -14.59
CA SER A 141 -22.91 -4.76 -15.93
C SER A 141 -21.43 -4.38 -15.99
N PHE A 142 -20.63 -5.11 -16.77
CA PHE A 142 -19.20 -4.86 -16.86
C PHE A 142 -18.66 -4.97 -18.28
N THR A 143 -17.49 -4.38 -18.51
CA THR A 143 -16.66 -4.63 -19.68
C THR A 143 -15.26 -4.98 -19.20
N LEU A 144 -14.66 -6.04 -19.73
CA LEU A 144 -13.37 -6.57 -19.28
C LEU A 144 -12.25 -6.15 -20.23
N MET A 145 -11.22 -5.52 -19.68
CA MET A 145 -10.04 -5.01 -20.38
C MET A 145 -8.79 -5.64 -19.77
N LEU A 146 -7.98 -6.30 -20.61
CA LEU A 146 -6.83 -7.10 -20.15
C LEU A 146 -5.52 -6.32 -20.32
N THR A 147 -4.74 -6.22 -19.23
CA THR A 147 -3.44 -5.53 -19.20
C THR A 147 -2.29 -6.53 -19.36
N ASP A 148 -1.36 -6.30 -20.29
CA ASP A 148 -0.28 -7.26 -20.65
C ASP A 148 1.14 -6.85 -20.22
N ARG A 149 1.39 -5.55 -19.98
CA ARG A 149 2.68 -4.95 -19.60
C ARG A 149 2.53 -3.82 -18.57
N ARG A 150 3.65 -3.43 -17.95
CA ARG A 150 3.77 -2.27 -17.05
C ARG A 150 3.39 -0.97 -17.78
N ASN A 151 2.76 -0.05 -17.06
CA ASN A 151 2.13 1.19 -17.51
C ASN A 151 0.95 1.05 -18.50
N HIS A 152 0.52 -0.17 -18.89
CA HIS A 152 -0.60 -0.28 -19.82
C HIS A 152 -1.91 0.18 -19.17
N ALA A 153 -2.15 -0.06 -17.87
CA ALA A 153 -3.36 0.45 -17.21
C ALA A 153 -3.32 1.98 -17.07
N ARG A 154 -2.13 2.55 -16.81
CA ARG A 154 -1.88 3.99 -16.78
C ARG A 154 -2.26 4.64 -18.11
N GLU A 155 -1.75 4.09 -19.22
CA GLU A 155 -1.99 4.57 -20.59
C GLU A 155 -3.47 4.44 -20.98
N LEU A 156 -4.11 3.30 -20.69
CA LEU A 156 -5.52 3.06 -21.00
C LEU A 156 -6.43 4.07 -20.27
N VAL A 157 -6.30 4.20 -18.96
CA VAL A 157 -7.17 5.09 -18.15
C VAL A 157 -6.92 6.58 -18.45
N ARG A 158 -5.70 6.94 -18.86
CA ARG A 158 -5.40 8.29 -19.35
C ARG A 158 -6.13 8.64 -20.64
N ALA A 159 -6.42 7.66 -21.50
CA ALA A 159 -7.14 7.84 -22.77
C ALA A 159 -8.66 7.55 -22.71
N GLU A 160 -9.13 6.79 -21.72
CA GLU A 160 -10.50 6.27 -21.61
C GLU A 160 -11.57 7.37 -21.44
N ASP A 161 -12.79 7.15 -21.98
CA ASP A 161 -13.94 8.02 -21.69
C ASP A 161 -14.61 7.61 -20.38
N LEU A 162 -14.15 8.21 -19.29
CA LEU A 162 -14.62 7.98 -17.93
C LEU A 162 -16.13 8.26 -17.72
N ARG A 163 -16.82 8.89 -18.68
CA ARG A 163 -18.27 9.13 -18.64
C ARG A 163 -19.08 7.86 -18.94
N LEU A 164 -18.47 6.86 -19.59
CA LEU A 164 -19.12 5.59 -19.98
C LEU A 164 -19.28 4.58 -18.83
N TRP A 165 -18.73 4.88 -17.65
CA TRP A 165 -18.55 3.98 -16.52
C TRP A 165 -18.97 4.65 -15.20
N ASP A 166 -19.71 3.95 -14.36
CA ASP A 166 -20.02 4.40 -13.00
C ASP A 166 -18.81 4.30 -12.07
N ALA A 167 -17.99 3.25 -12.24
CA ALA A 167 -16.77 3.00 -11.48
C ALA A 167 -15.72 2.23 -12.32
N LEU A 168 -14.45 2.31 -11.90
CA LEU A 168 -13.37 1.44 -12.38
C LEU A 168 -13.10 0.33 -11.36
N VAL A 169 -12.94 -0.90 -11.83
CA VAL A 169 -12.66 -2.08 -10.99
C VAL A 169 -11.31 -2.65 -11.40
N ILE A 170 -10.37 -2.66 -10.47
CA ILE A 170 -8.98 -3.05 -10.70
C ILE A 170 -8.78 -4.44 -10.10
N MET A 171 -8.60 -5.46 -10.93
CA MET A 171 -8.40 -6.85 -10.50
C MET A 171 -6.95 -7.32 -10.74
N SER A 172 -6.12 -7.12 -9.71
CA SER A 172 -4.67 -7.38 -9.70
C SER A 172 -4.15 -7.24 -8.26
N GLY A 173 -2.87 -6.91 -8.08
CA GLY A 173 -2.33 -6.37 -6.83
C GLY A 173 -2.23 -4.84 -6.83
N ASP A 174 -1.73 -4.29 -5.72
CA ASP A 174 -1.72 -2.85 -5.42
C ASP A 174 -1.08 -1.99 -6.54
N GLY A 175 0.02 -2.47 -7.15
CA GLY A 175 0.70 -1.77 -8.26
C GLY A 175 -0.16 -1.49 -9.50
N LEU A 176 -1.26 -2.22 -9.74
CA LEU A 176 -2.19 -1.87 -10.83
C LEU A 176 -3.13 -0.73 -10.44
N MET A 177 -3.44 -0.57 -9.14
CA MET A 177 -4.16 0.62 -8.65
C MET A 177 -3.25 1.85 -8.75
N HIS A 178 -1.96 1.69 -8.44
CA HIS A 178 -0.94 2.73 -8.63
C HIS A 178 -0.87 3.20 -10.10
N GLU A 179 -0.82 2.28 -11.06
CA GLU A 179 -0.89 2.62 -12.49
C GLU A 179 -2.16 3.41 -12.84
N VAL A 180 -3.33 2.95 -12.37
CA VAL A 180 -4.62 3.59 -12.67
C VAL A 180 -4.73 4.99 -12.09
N VAL A 181 -4.36 5.19 -10.82
CA VAL A 181 -4.44 6.52 -10.18
C VAL A 181 -3.44 7.50 -10.79
N ASN A 182 -2.22 7.07 -11.09
CA ASN A 182 -1.29 7.95 -11.81
C ASN A 182 -1.77 8.23 -13.25
N GLY A 183 -2.42 7.27 -13.91
CA GLY A 183 -3.04 7.47 -15.22
C GLY A 183 -4.19 8.48 -15.20
N LEU A 184 -4.97 8.55 -14.11
CA LEU A 184 -6.01 9.57 -13.89
C LEU A 184 -5.39 10.95 -13.63
N MET A 185 -4.35 11.04 -12.79
CA MET A 185 -3.66 12.29 -12.46
C MET A 185 -2.91 12.92 -13.66
N GLU A 186 -2.49 12.10 -14.63
CA GLU A 186 -1.84 12.56 -15.87
C GLU A 186 -2.81 13.12 -16.94
N ARG A 187 -4.12 13.17 -16.65
CA ARG A 187 -5.13 13.70 -17.58
C ARG A 187 -5.32 15.22 -17.43
N PRO A 188 -5.72 15.95 -18.49
CA PRO A 188 -6.02 17.38 -18.37
C PRO A 188 -7.27 17.65 -17.51
N ASP A 189 -8.20 16.68 -17.41
CA ASP A 189 -9.44 16.73 -16.63
C ASP A 189 -9.30 16.05 -15.24
N TRP A 190 -8.06 15.93 -14.71
CA TRP A 190 -7.71 15.13 -13.53
C TRP A 190 -8.58 15.40 -12.30
N GLU A 191 -8.97 16.66 -12.06
CA GLU A 191 -9.87 17.05 -10.95
C GLU A 191 -11.17 16.25 -10.96
N THR A 192 -11.75 16.06 -12.14
CA THR A 192 -12.98 15.30 -12.35
C THR A 192 -12.71 13.80 -12.54
N ALA A 193 -11.56 13.44 -13.10
CA ALA A 193 -11.16 12.05 -13.32
C ALA A 193 -10.95 11.31 -12.00
N MET A 194 -10.33 11.95 -10.99
CA MET A 194 -10.14 11.37 -9.65
C MET A 194 -11.44 11.19 -8.84
N GLN A 195 -12.52 11.90 -9.22
CA GLN A 195 -13.84 11.67 -8.65
C GLN A 195 -14.53 10.40 -9.20
N LYS A 196 -13.90 9.69 -10.15
CA LYS A 196 -14.36 8.36 -10.60
C LYS A 196 -14.14 7.33 -9.49
N PRO A 197 -15.19 6.68 -8.95
CA PRO A 197 -15.02 5.67 -7.92
C PRO A 197 -14.19 4.48 -8.40
N LEU A 198 -13.29 4.02 -7.54
CA LEU A 198 -12.38 2.90 -7.78
C LEU A 198 -12.75 1.70 -6.89
N CYS A 199 -12.41 0.49 -7.32
CA CYS A 199 -12.57 -0.72 -6.54
C CYS A 199 -11.33 -1.60 -6.69
N SER A 200 -10.76 -2.08 -5.57
CA SER A 200 -9.68 -3.07 -5.58
C SER A 200 -10.27 -4.47 -5.41
N LEU A 201 -9.99 -5.38 -6.36
CA LEU A 201 -10.30 -6.80 -6.24
C LEU A 201 -8.98 -7.60 -6.25
N PRO A 202 -8.65 -8.33 -5.17
CA PRO A 202 -7.35 -8.97 -5.02
C PRO A 202 -7.16 -10.13 -6.00
N ALA A 203 -6.19 -9.95 -6.89
CA ALA A 203 -5.62 -10.98 -7.74
C ALA A 203 -4.11 -10.81 -7.88
N GLY A 204 -3.46 -10.18 -6.90
CA GLY A 204 -2.03 -9.91 -6.87
C GLY A 204 -1.22 -10.87 -5.99
N SER A 205 0.09 -10.63 -5.94
CA SER A 205 1.01 -11.14 -4.91
C SER A 205 1.29 -10.12 -3.80
N GLY A 206 0.62 -8.97 -3.85
CA GLY A 206 0.49 -7.96 -2.80
C GLY A 206 -0.90 -7.34 -2.99
N ASN A 207 -1.70 -7.35 -1.93
CA ASN A 207 -3.13 -6.99 -1.94
C ASN A 207 -3.49 -6.13 -0.72
N ALA A 208 -2.56 -5.28 -0.28
CA ALA A 208 -2.61 -4.54 0.98
C ALA A 208 -3.78 -3.54 1.05
N LEU A 209 -4.12 -2.91 -0.08
CA LEU A 209 -5.27 -2.03 -0.21
C LEU A 209 -6.59 -2.82 -0.03
N ALA A 210 -6.69 -3.99 -0.66
CA ALA A 210 -7.87 -4.86 -0.54
C ALA A 210 -8.02 -5.42 0.89
N ALA A 211 -6.92 -5.83 1.52
CA ALA A 211 -6.89 -6.26 2.93
C ALA A 211 -7.36 -5.14 3.87
N SER A 212 -6.90 -3.91 3.64
CA SER A 212 -7.31 -2.73 4.42
C SER A 212 -8.80 -2.42 4.26
N LEU A 213 -9.33 -2.47 3.04
CA LEU A 213 -10.77 -2.27 2.76
C LEU A 213 -11.66 -3.36 3.36
N ASN A 214 -11.20 -4.63 3.37
CA ASN A 214 -11.86 -5.75 4.04
C ASN A 214 -11.92 -5.52 5.56
N HIS A 215 -10.80 -5.13 6.18
CA HIS A 215 -10.73 -4.80 7.60
C HIS A 215 -11.62 -3.60 7.98
N TYR A 216 -11.60 -2.50 7.19
CA TYR A 216 -12.48 -1.34 7.42
C TYR A 216 -13.97 -1.64 7.24
N ALA A 217 -14.32 -2.74 6.56
CA ALA A 217 -15.68 -3.25 6.44
C ALA A 217 -16.12 -4.16 7.60
N GLY A 218 -15.26 -4.38 8.60
CA GLY A 218 -15.54 -5.26 9.75
C GLY A 218 -15.49 -6.75 9.42
N TYR A 219 -14.78 -7.16 8.37
CA TYR A 219 -14.50 -8.56 8.09
C TYR A 219 -13.21 -9.03 8.80
N GLU A 220 -13.17 -10.31 9.13
CA GLU A 220 -11.97 -11.01 9.57
C GLU A 220 -10.82 -10.89 8.56
N GLN A 221 -9.58 -11.01 9.04
CA GLN A 221 -8.38 -11.04 8.20
C GLN A 221 -8.34 -12.35 7.41
N VAL A 222 -8.52 -12.25 6.10
CA VAL A 222 -8.60 -13.40 5.17
C VAL A 222 -7.72 -13.18 3.95
N THR A 223 -7.38 -14.26 3.25
CA THR A 223 -6.46 -14.26 2.10
C THR A 223 -7.14 -14.82 0.84
N ASN A 224 -6.43 -14.81 -0.30
CA ASN A 224 -6.79 -15.50 -1.54
C ASN A 224 -8.29 -15.35 -1.97
N GLU A 225 -8.98 -16.45 -2.29
CA GLU A 225 -10.36 -16.46 -2.79
C GLU A 225 -11.40 -15.87 -1.80
N ASP A 226 -11.18 -15.97 -0.49
CA ASP A 226 -12.07 -15.39 0.53
C ASP A 226 -11.98 -13.86 0.56
N LEU A 227 -10.75 -13.32 0.48
CA LEU A 227 -10.55 -11.87 0.38
C LEU A 227 -11.13 -11.31 -0.92
N LEU A 228 -10.99 -12.04 -2.04
CA LEU A 228 -11.63 -11.70 -3.31
C LEU A 228 -13.16 -11.70 -3.21
N THR A 229 -13.72 -12.70 -2.53
CA THR A 229 -15.17 -12.82 -2.32
C THR A 229 -15.71 -11.68 -1.44
N ASN A 230 -15.00 -11.32 -0.37
CA ASN A 230 -15.38 -10.19 0.48
C ASN A 230 -15.29 -8.85 -0.27
N CYS A 231 -14.18 -8.57 -0.96
CA CYS A 231 -14.04 -7.34 -1.75
C CYS A 231 -15.09 -7.24 -2.87
N THR A 232 -15.45 -8.37 -3.51
CA THR A 232 -16.55 -8.40 -4.50
C THR A 232 -17.89 -8.12 -3.82
N ARG A 233 -18.16 -8.63 -2.62
CA ARG A 233 -19.37 -8.30 -1.85
C ARG A 233 -19.44 -6.81 -1.49
N LEU A 234 -18.31 -6.12 -1.29
CA LEU A 234 -18.29 -4.66 -1.11
C LEU A 234 -18.74 -3.94 -2.39
N LEU A 235 -18.26 -4.38 -3.57
CA LEU A 235 -18.71 -3.87 -4.86
C LEU A 235 -20.21 -4.10 -5.10
N CYS A 236 -20.73 -5.28 -4.76
CA CYS A 236 -22.17 -5.56 -4.82
C CYS A 236 -22.99 -4.65 -3.88
N ARG A 237 -22.44 -4.31 -2.69
CA ARG A 237 -23.04 -3.37 -1.71
C ARG A 237 -22.97 -1.91 -2.13
N ARG A 238 -22.08 -1.54 -3.08
CA ARG A 238 -21.99 -0.21 -3.73
C ARG A 238 -21.63 0.99 -2.84
N VAL A 239 -21.37 0.78 -1.55
CA VAL A 239 -20.97 1.86 -0.62
C VAL A 239 -19.59 2.40 -1.00
N LEU A 240 -19.48 3.72 -1.01
CA LEU A 240 -18.27 4.49 -1.31
C LEU A 240 -17.81 5.25 -0.06
N SER A 241 -16.52 5.17 0.22
CA SER A 241 -15.83 6.06 1.18
C SER A 241 -14.80 6.89 0.42
N PRO A 242 -14.52 8.12 0.86
CA PRO A 242 -13.36 8.85 0.38
C PRO A 242 -12.08 8.21 0.94
N MET A 243 -10.96 8.38 0.22
CA MET A 243 -9.62 7.93 0.58
C MET A 243 -8.60 9.05 0.37
N ASP A 244 -7.60 9.10 1.25
CA ASP A 244 -6.50 10.07 1.17
C ASP A 244 -5.50 9.67 0.09
N LEU A 245 -4.87 10.65 -0.56
CA LEU A 245 -3.87 10.43 -1.61
C LEU A 245 -2.53 11.07 -1.23
N LEU A 246 -1.44 10.31 -1.27
CA LEU A 246 -0.10 10.83 -1.02
C LEU A 246 0.50 11.34 -2.34
N SER A 247 0.73 12.65 -2.47
CA SER A 247 1.57 13.19 -3.55
C SER A 247 3.04 13.12 -3.16
N LEU A 248 3.89 12.69 -4.09
CA LEU A 248 5.33 12.52 -3.92
C LEU A 248 6.07 13.34 -4.98
N GLN A 249 7.12 14.04 -4.56
CA GLN A 249 8.05 14.78 -5.40
C GLN A 249 9.48 14.26 -5.18
N THR A 250 10.26 14.10 -6.25
CA THR A 250 11.63 13.61 -6.18
C THR A 250 12.65 14.66 -6.58
N ALA A 251 13.92 14.44 -6.21
CA ALA A 251 15.05 15.31 -6.61
C ALA A 251 15.26 15.43 -8.14
N SER A 252 14.64 14.57 -8.95
CA SER A 252 14.67 14.67 -10.41
C SER A 252 13.47 15.44 -10.98
N GLY A 253 12.70 16.14 -10.16
CA GLY A 253 11.45 16.81 -10.56
C GLY A 253 10.32 15.85 -10.95
N LEU A 254 10.46 14.54 -10.71
CA LEU A 254 9.38 13.59 -10.97
C LEU A 254 8.32 13.74 -9.88
N ARG A 255 7.07 13.96 -10.30
CA ARG A 255 5.89 13.88 -9.43
C ARG A 255 5.16 12.57 -9.67
N VAL A 256 4.80 11.88 -8.60
CA VAL A 256 4.09 10.60 -8.62
C VAL A 256 3.10 10.56 -7.45
N PHE A 257 2.03 9.78 -7.58
CA PHE A 257 1.00 9.66 -6.55
C PHE A 257 0.99 8.23 -5.99
N SER A 258 0.76 8.12 -4.68
CA SER A 258 0.73 6.88 -3.93
C SER A 258 -0.65 6.69 -3.27
N VAL A 259 -1.19 5.48 -3.42
CA VAL A 259 -2.49 5.07 -2.84
C VAL A 259 -2.35 4.21 -1.59
N LEU A 260 -1.15 3.75 -1.27
CA LEU A 260 -0.88 2.83 -0.18
C LEU A 260 0.33 3.28 0.65
N SER A 261 1.53 3.34 0.06
CA SER A 261 2.76 3.51 0.81
C SER A 261 3.95 4.04 0.01
N LEU A 262 4.91 4.63 0.73
CA LEU A 262 6.32 4.72 0.30
C LEU A 262 7.19 4.02 1.34
N THR A 263 8.05 3.11 0.87
CA THR A 263 8.96 2.32 1.71
C THR A 263 10.42 2.61 1.33
N TRP A 264 11.30 2.60 2.31
CA TRP A 264 12.75 2.77 2.14
C TRP A 264 13.52 1.87 3.11
N GLY A 265 14.72 1.44 2.72
CA GLY A 265 15.52 0.50 3.47
C GLY A 265 14.96 -0.92 3.44
N PHE A 266 14.89 -1.59 4.60
CA PHE A 266 14.57 -3.01 4.72
C PHE A 266 13.30 -3.46 3.97
N ILE A 267 12.23 -2.66 3.99
CA ILE A 267 10.97 -3.04 3.35
C ILE A 267 11.10 -2.96 1.81
N ALA A 268 11.68 -1.89 1.28
CA ALA A 268 11.95 -1.76 -0.16
C ALA A 268 12.89 -2.87 -0.68
N ASP A 269 13.90 -3.24 0.13
CA ASP A 269 14.76 -4.41 -0.12
C ASP A 269 13.91 -5.69 -0.26
N VAL A 270 12.97 -5.94 0.65
CA VAL A 270 12.08 -7.12 0.62
C VAL A 270 11.11 -7.09 -0.57
N ASP A 271 10.49 -5.93 -0.85
CA ASP A 271 9.56 -5.76 -1.97
C ASP A 271 10.21 -6.14 -3.30
N LEU A 272 11.40 -5.56 -3.55
CA LEU A 272 12.12 -5.68 -4.81
C LEU A 272 12.89 -7.00 -4.93
N GLU A 273 13.58 -7.45 -3.88
CA GLU A 273 14.29 -8.73 -3.94
C GLU A 273 13.36 -9.93 -3.99
N SER A 274 12.12 -9.83 -3.50
CA SER A 274 11.17 -10.94 -3.53
C SER A 274 10.43 -11.11 -4.87
N GLU A 275 10.60 -10.19 -5.83
CA GLU A 275 10.04 -10.34 -7.18
C GLU A 275 10.56 -11.59 -7.90
N LYS A 276 11.82 -12.00 -7.65
CA LYS A 276 12.38 -13.28 -8.13
C LYS A 276 11.62 -14.52 -7.61
N PHE A 277 10.78 -14.34 -6.58
CA PHE A 277 9.93 -15.37 -5.97
C PHE A 277 8.43 -15.12 -6.19
N ARG A 278 8.02 -14.27 -7.16
CA ARG A 278 6.60 -13.91 -7.41
C ARG A 278 5.65 -15.10 -7.60
N GLY A 279 6.17 -16.25 -8.05
CA GLY A 279 5.42 -17.52 -8.14
C GLY A 279 4.93 -18.08 -6.80
N LEU A 280 5.54 -17.69 -5.67
CA LEU A 280 5.08 -18.07 -4.33
C LEU A 280 3.78 -17.33 -3.93
N GLY A 281 3.46 -16.19 -4.55
CA GLY A 281 2.39 -15.31 -4.10
C GLY A 281 2.84 -14.45 -2.91
N GLU A 282 1.94 -14.17 -1.97
CA GLU A 282 2.18 -13.28 -0.82
C GLU A 282 3.32 -13.79 0.09
N MET A 283 3.50 -15.11 0.19
CA MET A 283 4.63 -15.77 0.89
C MET A 283 6.03 -15.32 0.42
N ARG A 284 6.15 -14.67 -0.74
CA ARG A 284 7.40 -14.04 -1.21
C ARG A 284 7.95 -13.02 -0.21
N PHE A 285 7.08 -12.26 0.46
CA PHE A 285 7.47 -11.21 1.40
C PHE A 285 8.02 -11.80 2.70
N THR A 286 7.39 -12.86 3.19
CA THR A 286 7.87 -13.67 4.32
C THR A 286 9.25 -14.25 4.04
N LEU A 287 9.45 -14.88 2.87
CA LEU A 287 10.77 -15.39 2.45
C LEU A 287 11.81 -14.28 2.30
N GLY A 288 11.45 -13.17 1.64
CA GLY A 288 12.32 -12.00 1.49
C GLY A 288 12.75 -11.42 2.83
N THR A 289 11.81 -11.27 3.78
CA THR A 289 12.07 -10.81 5.15
C THR A 289 13.06 -11.72 5.87
N PHE A 290 12.91 -13.05 5.80
CA PHE A 290 13.90 -13.97 6.40
C PHE A 290 15.30 -13.81 5.77
N LEU A 291 15.39 -13.72 4.44
CA LEU A 291 16.68 -13.52 3.75
C LEU A 291 17.34 -12.18 4.13
N ARG A 292 16.57 -11.09 4.19
CA ARG A 292 17.07 -9.77 4.61
C ARG A 292 17.37 -9.69 6.11
N LEU A 293 16.74 -10.49 6.99
CA LEU A 293 17.10 -10.59 8.40
C LEU A 293 18.47 -11.26 8.62
N VAL A 294 18.78 -12.32 7.84
CA VAL A 294 20.11 -12.97 7.86
C VAL A 294 21.20 -12.00 7.40
N THR A 295 20.88 -11.14 6.43
CA THR A 295 21.76 -10.14 5.83
C THR A 295 21.36 -8.71 6.20
N LEU A 296 20.96 -8.50 7.46
CA LEU A 296 20.48 -7.21 7.95
C LEU A 296 21.53 -6.11 7.79
N ARG A 297 21.13 -5.02 7.13
CA ARG A 297 21.92 -3.80 6.90
C ARG A 297 21.17 -2.56 7.38
N THR A 298 21.91 -1.47 7.61
CA THR A 298 21.39 -0.13 7.89
C THR A 298 21.60 0.78 6.66
N TYR A 299 20.83 1.87 6.59
CA TYR A 299 20.78 2.80 5.47
C TYR A 299 20.96 4.22 6.01
N ARG A 300 21.80 5.01 5.36
CA ARG A 300 22.08 6.39 5.78
C ARG A 300 21.18 7.37 5.06
N GLY A 301 20.55 8.24 5.84
CA GLY A 301 19.64 9.25 5.35
C GLY A 301 19.40 10.36 6.35
N ARG A 302 18.59 11.34 5.97
CA ARG A 302 17.94 12.29 6.87
C ARG A 302 16.44 12.16 6.70
N LEU A 303 15.72 12.05 7.80
CA LEU A 303 14.25 12.04 7.84
C LEU A 303 13.76 13.31 8.52
N ALA A 304 12.79 13.98 7.90
CA ALA A 304 12.05 15.08 8.52
C ALA A 304 10.54 14.93 8.22
N TYR A 305 9.69 15.38 9.13
CA TYR A 305 8.24 15.26 8.99
C TYR A 305 7.45 16.37 9.68
N LEU A 306 6.21 16.53 9.25
CA LEU A 306 5.22 17.45 9.82
C LEU A 306 4.13 16.66 10.57
N PRO A 307 4.19 16.60 11.92
CA PRO A 307 3.16 15.96 12.73
C PRO A 307 1.79 16.63 12.57
N VAL A 308 0.71 15.84 12.63
CA VAL A 308 -0.67 16.36 12.59
C VAL A 308 -0.91 17.40 13.69
N GLU A 309 -0.38 17.15 14.90
CA GLU A 309 -0.51 18.04 16.06
C GLU A 309 0.09 19.44 15.83
N THR A 310 1.16 19.53 15.04
CA THR A 310 1.82 20.81 14.70
C THR A 310 0.94 21.65 13.79
N VAL A 311 0.22 21.04 12.84
CA VAL A 311 -0.69 21.75 11.93
C VAL A 311 -1.92 22.26 12.69
N VAL A 312 -2.48 21.44 13.58
CA VAL A 312 -3.64 21.81 14.41
C VAL A 312 -3.30 22.94 15.40
N SER A 313 -2.06 22.97 15.92
CA SER A 313 -1.62 24.00 16.88
C SER A 313 -1.01 25.26 16.24
N LYS A 314 -0.60 25.21 14.96
CA LYS A 314 -0.07 26.35 14.20
C LYS A 314 -0.72 26.41 12.83
N MET A 315 -1.87 27.08 12.75
CA MET A 315 -2.45 27.51 11.48
C MET A 315 -1.43 28.44 10.80
N PRO A 316 -0.85 28.07 9.65
CA PRO A 316 0.21 28.87 9.03
C PRO A 316 -0.39 30.16 8.47
N PRO A 317 0.30 31.31 8.58
CA PRO A 317 0.00 32.44 7.70
C PRO A 317 0.19 31.98 6.26
N ALA A 318 -0.70 32.38 5.35
CA ALA A 318 -0.68 31.94 3.97
C ALA A 318 0.52 32.53 3.20
N SER A 319 1.69 31.92 3.35
CA SER A 319 2.79 32.05 2.40
C SER A 319 2.27 31.67 1.02
N ALA A 320 2.42 32.57 0.04
CA ALA A 320 1.91 32.33 -1.30
C ALA A 320 2.43 30.99 -1.84
N PRO A 321 1.56 30.08 -2.32
CA PRO A 321 2.02 28.83 -2.90
C PRO A 321 2.91 29.17 -4.10
N ALA A 322 4.09 28.54 -4.17
CA ALA A 322 5.01 28.76 -5.27
C ALA A 322 4.30 28.42 -6.59
N GLN A 323 4.22 29.40 -7.48
CA GLN A 323 3.37 29.35 -8.67
C GLN A 323 4.01 28.51 -9.79
N TRP A 324 4.18 27.22 -9.54
CA TRP A 324 4.51 26.26 -10.58
C TRP A 324 3.25 25.90 -11.35
N ALA A 325 3.29 26.04 -12.68
CA ALA A 325 2.27 25.49 -13.58
C ALA A 325 2.40 23.95 -13.63
N GLN A 326 1.99 23.28 -12.55
CA GLN A 326 2.02 21.83 -12.40
C GLN A 326 0.64 21.21 -12.58
N GLN A 327 0.64 19.96 -13.05
CA GLN A 327 -0.55 19.13 -13.19
C GLN A 327 -0.79 18.34 -11.89
N GLY A 328 -1.96 18.51 -11.28
CA GLY A 328 -2.29 17.97 -9.96
C GLY A 328 -2.49 19.05 -8.89
N PRO A 329 -2.67 18.67 -7.61
CA PRO A 329 -2.96 19.62 -6.53
C PRO A 329 -1.72 20.42 -6.13
N VAL A 330 -1.91 21.47 -5.31
CA VAL A 330 -0.80 22.23 -4.72
C VAL A 330 -0.37 21.57 -3.41
N ASP A 331 0.89 21.17 -3.30
CA ASP A 331 1.45 20.59 -2.07
C ASP A 331 1.86 21.71 -1.09
N THR A 332 0.87 22.33 -0.44
CA THR A 332 0.99 23.52 0.41
C THR A 332 1.95 23.44 1.61
N HIS A 333 2.38 22.24 2.01
CA HIS A 333 3.34 22.04 3.09
C HIS A 333 4.77 21.81 2.61
N LEU A 334 4.99 21.66 1.29
CA LEU A 334 6.29 21.33 0.72
C LEU A 334 7.00 22.57 0.16
N VAL A 335 8.27 22.71 0.51
CA VAL A 335 9.23 23.66 -0.10
C VAL A 335 10.14 22.89 -1.08
N PRO A 336 10.87 23.56 -1.99
CA PRO A 336 11.85 22.90 -2.87
C PRO A 336 12.81 21.97 -2.13
N LEU A 337 13.27 20.90 -2.77
CA LEU A 337 14.17 19.92 -2.14
C LEU A 337 15.55 20.52 -1.82
N GLU A 338 15.92 21.58 -2.54
CA GLU A 338 17.12 22.39 -2.40
C GLU A 338 17.05 23.34 -1.18
N GLU A 339 15.82 23.69 -0.74
CA GLU A 339 15.58 24.51 0.45
C GLU A 339 15.51 23.64 1.72
N PRO A 340 15.98 24.14 2.88
CA PRO A 340 15.80 23.43 4.15
C PRO A 340 14.31 23.28 4.51
N VAL A 341 13.92 22.14 5.06
CA VAL A 341 12.55 21.92 5.55
C VAL A 341 12.12 23.03 6.54
N PRO A 342 10.85 23.45 6.53
CA PRO A 342 10.37 24.56 7.36
C PRO A 342 10.67 24.36 8.85
N SER A 343 11.03 25.43 9.56
CA SER A 343 11.48 25.40 10.97
C SER A 343 10.45 24.90 12.01
N HIS A 344 9.22 24.59 11.58
CA HIS A 344 8.19 23.98 12.40
C HIS A 344 8.08 22.45 12.20
N TRP A 345 8.80 21.87 11.24
CA TRP A 345 8.90 20.43 11.04
C TRP A 345 9.82 19.78 12.10
N THR A 346 9.57 18.52 12.39
CA THR A 346 10.47 17.69 13.20
C THR A 346 11.55 17.08 12.31
N VAL A 347 12.82 17.36 12.59
CA VAL A 347 13.96 16.68 11.95
C VAL A 347 14.44 15.57 12.89
N VAL A 348 14.54 14.34 12.38
CA VAL A 348 15.06 13.20 13.14
C VAL A 348 16.57 13.37 13.33
N PRO A 349 17.11 13.30 14.56
CA PRO A 349 18.55 13.47 14.80
C PRO A 349 19.36 12.23 14.38
N GLU A 350 18.77 11.03 14.45
CA GLU A 350 19.39 9.81 13.93
C GLU A 350 19.48 9.82 12.40
N GLN A 351 20.57 9.27 11.87
CA GLN A 351 20.87 9.25 10.43
C GLN A 351 21.06 7.82 9.87
N ASP A 352 21.19 6.82 10.74
CA ASP A 352 21.28 5.40 10.38
C ASP A 352 19.95 4.69 10.73
N PHE A 353 19.24 4.23 9.71
CA PHE A 353 17.93 3.57 9.82
C PHE A 353 18.02 2.10 9.37
N VAL A 354 17.10 1.25 9.84
CA VAL A 354 16.81 -0.05 9.22
C VAL A 354 15.72 0.08 8.17
N LEU A 355 14.69 0.90 8.44
CA LEU A 355 13.62 1.20 7.49
C LEU A 355 12.96 2.55 7.80
N VAL A 356 12.35 3.13 6.77
CA VAL A 356 11.33 4.18 6.89
C VAL A 356 10.13 3.76 6.04
N LEU A 357 8.92 3.99 6.55
CA LEU A 357 7.66 3.61 5.94
C LEU A 357 6.62 4.71 6.15
N ALA A 358 6.19 5.34 5.07
CA ALA A 358 4.97 6.13 5.01
C ALA A 358 3.82 5.22 4.52
N LEU A 359 2.70 5.18 5.24
CA LEU A 359 1.60 4.23 5.00
C LEU A 359 0.23 4.90 5.23
N LEU A 360 -0.62 4.90 4.22
CA LEU A 360 -1.97 5.51 4.24
C LEU A 360 -3.03 4.61 4.93
N HIS A 361 -2.75 3.32 5.08
CA HIS A 361 -3.76 2.29 5.38
C HIS A 361 -3.33 1.29 6.47
N SER A 362 -4.25 0.41 6.87
CA SER A 362 -4.05 -0.52 7.99
C SER A 362 -3.06 -1.66 7.70
N HIS A 363 -2.93 -2.09 6.45
CA HIS A 363 -2.16 -3.28 6.09
C HIS A 363 -1.01 -3.00 5.11
N LEU A 364 0.05 -3.82 5.19
CA LEU A 364 1.09 -3.98 4.17
C LEU A 364 0.86 -5.21 3.27
N GLY A 365 -0.14 -6.03 3.58
CA GLY A 365 -0.51 -7.25 2.87
C GLY A 365 -1.67 -7.95 3.58
N SER A 366 -2.23 -8.99 2.95
CA SER A 366 -3.35 -9.76 3.51
C SER A 366 -3.09 -10.29 4.93
N GLU A 367 -1.87 -10.68 5.23
CA GLU A 367 -1.42 -11.21 6.53
C GLU A 367 -0.47 -10.25 7.29
N MET A 368 -0.52 -8.93 7.01
CA MET A 368 0.37 -7.94 7.62
C MET A 368 -0.38 -6.68 8.08
N PHE A 369 -0.97 -6.73 9.27
CA PHE A 369 -1.68 -5.62 9.91
C PHE A 369 -0.68 -4.64 10.55
N ALA A 370 -0.16 -3.73 9.73
CA ALA A 370 0.96 -2.84 10.04
C ALA A 370 0.57 -1.57 10.82
N ALA A 371 -0.66 -1.08 10.71
CA ALA A 371 -1.15 0.08 11.45
C ALA A 371 -2.37 -0.27 12.35
N PRO A 372 -2.12 -0.91 13.51
CA PRO A 372 -3.16 -1.40 14.43
C PRO A 372 -3.85 -0.31 15.25
N MET A 373 -3.32 0.93 15.25
CA MET A 373 -3.89 2.08 15.95
C MET A 373 -5.19 2.63 15.30
N GLY A 374 -5.65 2.01 14.21
CA GLY A 374 -6.85 2.41 13.47
C GLY A 374 -6.54 3.33 12.29
N ARG A 375 -7.54 3.55 11.42
CA ARG A 375 -7.43 4.43 10.25
C ARG A 375 -7.07 5.86 10.66
N CYS A 376 -6.14 6.49 9.94
CA CYS A 376 -5.83 7.91 10.10
C CYS A 376 -7.06 8.81 9.92
N THR A 377 -7.01 9.98 10.56
CA THR A 377 -7.89 11.12 10.21
C THR A 377 -7.58 11.60 8.80
N ALA A 378 -8.60 11.99 8.04
CA ALA A 378 -8.44 12.45 6.66
C ALA A 378 -7.36 13.55 6.55
N GLY A 379 -6.43 13.38 5.61
CA GLY A 379 -5.27 14.26 5.41
C GLY A 379 -4.04 13.86 6.22
N ALA A 380 -4.00 12.66 6.81
CA ALA A 380 -2.85 12.16 7.57
C ALA A 380 -2.51 10.71 7.19
N MET A 381 -1.24 10.35 7.41
CA MET A 381 -0.73 8.99 7.20
C MET A 381 0.12 8.53 8.39
N HIS A 382 0.29 7.21 8.47
CA HIS A 382 1.18 6.58 9.44
C HIS A 382 2.62 6.70 8.95
N LEU A 383 3.50 7.36 9.71
CA LEU A 383 4.94 7.29 9.48
C LEU A 383 5.58 6.39 10.55
N PHE A 384 6.23 5.33 10.08
CA PHE A 384 7.05 4.45 10.91
C PHE A 384 8.52 4.58 10.50
N TYR A 385 9.42 4.49 11.46
CA TYR A 385 10.83 4.24 11.18
C TYR A 385 11.45 3.35 12.26
N VAL A 386 12.46 2.57 11.86
CA VAL A 386 13.24 1.76 12.80
C VAL A 386 14.67 2.27 12.82
N ARG A 387 15.12 2.72 13.99
CA ARG A 387 16.47 3.21 14.24
C ARG A 387 17.50 2.07 14.19
N ALA A 388 18.75 2.38 13.84
CA ALA A 388 19.86 1.44 13.98
C ALA A 388 20.01 0.90 15.42
N GLY A 389 20.75 -0.20 15.56
CA GLY A 389 20.99 -0.88 16.84
C GLY A 389 19.95 -1.94 17.23
N VAL A 390 18.79 -2.00 16.56
CA VAL A 390 17.79 -3.05 16.79
C VAL A 390 18.36 -4.44 16.48
N SER A 391 18.05 -5.44 17.32
CA SER A 391 18.52 -6.80 17.10
C SER A 391 17.67 -7.55 16.05
N ARG A 392 18.30 -8.48 15.31
CA ARG A 392 17.61 -9.37 14.34
C ARG A 392 16.46 -10.15 14.99
N ALA A 393 16.63 -10.56 16.25
CA ALA A 393 15.60 -11.26 17.02
C ALA A 393 14.41 -10.35 17.38
N MET A 394 14.64 -9.07 17.66
CA MET A 394 13.56 -8.11 17.88
C MET A 394 12.83 -7.77 16.57
N LEU A 395 13.54 -7.55 15.46
CA LEU A 395 12.90 -7.37 14.15
C LEU A 395 12.05 -8.58 13.75
N LEU A 396 12.53 -9.81 13.97
CA LEU A 396 11.75 -11.02 13.74
C LEU A 396 10.50 -11.08 14.63
N ARG A 397 10.60 -10.70 15.91
CA ARG A 397 9.45 -10.63 16.82
C ARG A 397 8.42 -9.59 16.34
N LEU A 398 8.86 -8.41 15.91
CA LEU A 398 8.00 -7.36 15.37
C LEU A 398 7.29 -7.84 14.09
N PHE A 399 8.02 -8.50 13.17
CA PHE A 399 7.43 -9.06 11.95
C PHE A 399 6.37 -10.12 12.24
N LEU A 400 6.68 -11.11 13.08
CA LEU A 400 5.73 -12.17 13.45
C LEU A 400 4.51 -11.63 14.22
N ALA A 401 4.70 -10.60 15.05
CA ALA A 401 3.60 -9.93 15.75
C ALA A 401 2.74 -9.03 14.82
N MET A 402 3.22 -8.70 13.61
CA MET A 402 2.49 -7.89 12.63
C MET A 402 1.31 -8.64 12.00
N GLU A 403 1.38 -9.97 11.93
CA GLU A 403 0.27 -10.85 11.49
C GLU A 403 -1.05 -10.54 12.20
N LYS A 404 -0.97 -10.11 13.46
CA LYS A 404 -2.13 -9.84 14.32
C LYS A 404 -2.14 -8.41 14.89
N GLY A 405 -1.36 -7.49 14.32
CA GLY A 405 -1.27 -6.10 14.77
C GLY A 405 -0.62 -5.89 16.14
N ARG A 406 -0.01 -6.91 16.75
CA ARG A 406 0.51 -6.88 18.12
C ARG A 406 1.97 -6.41 18.23
N HIS A 407 2.58 -6.01 17.11
CA HIS A 407 3.99 -5.58 17.08
C HIS A 407 4.24 -4.30 17.89
N MET A 408 3.24 -3.42 18.03
CA MET A 408 3.32 -2.23 18.90
C MET A 408 3.38 -2.60 20.40
N GLU A 409 2.83 -3.76 20.80
CA GLU A 409 2.90 -4.28 22.18
C GLU A 409 4.29 -4.84 22.53
N CYS A 410 5.21 -4.94 21.57
CA CYS A 410 6.57 -5.43 21.83
C CYS A 410 7.49 -4.37 22.46
N GLU A 411 7.00 -3.15 22.67
CA GLU A 411 7.69 -2.01 23.30
C GLU A 411 9.14 -1.78 22.80
N CYS A 412 9.38 -2.04 21.51
CA CYS A 412 10.72 -1.94 20.92
C CYS A 412 11.15 -0.46 20.84
N PRO A 413 12.18 -0.01 21.59
CA PRO A 413 12.57 1.41 21.61
C PRO A 413 13.16 1.90 20.28
N HIS A 414 13.54 0.98 19.37
CA HIS A 414 14.05 1.36 18.05
C HIS A 414 12.92 1.64 17.04
N LEU A 415 11.72 1.10 17.25
CA LEU A 415 10.55 1.36 16.40
C LEU A 415 9.86 2.64 16.87
N VAL A 416 9.77 3.62 15.98
CA VAL A 416 9.05 4.88 16.20
C VAL A 416 7.86 4.94 15.26
N TYR A 417 6.72 5.42 15.79
CA TYR A 417 5.49 5.69 15.04
C TYR A 417 5.04 7.14 15.32
N VAL A 418 4.62 7.84 14.27
CA VAL A 418 4.06 9.20 14.36
C VAL A 418 3.03 9.43 13.24
N PRO A 419 1.84 10.01 13.53
CA PRO A 419 0.92 10.45 12.49
C PRO A 419 1.36 11.78 11.88
N VAL A 420 1.48 11.85 10.56
CA VAL A 420 2.03 13.01 9.82
C VAL A 420 1.15 13.40 8.64
N VAL A 421 1.22 14.67 8.23
CA VAL A 421 0.60 15.15 6.98
C VAL A 421 1.60 15.25 5.82
N ALA A 422 2.89 15.39 6.14
CA ALA A 422 3.96 15.53 5.16
C ALA A 422 5.32 15.02 5.71
N PHE A 423 6.23 14.67 4.80
CA PHE A 423 7.58 14.21 5.13
C PHE A 423 8.59 14.51 4.01
N ARG A 424 9.89 14.43 4.36
CA ARG A 424 11.03 14.44 3.45
C ARG A 424 12.05 13.40 3.91
N LEU A 425 12.61 12.65 2.97
CA LEU A 425 13.59 11.60 3.18
C LEU A 425 14.74 11.74 2.16
N GLU A 426 15.93 11.99 2.67
CA GLU A 426 17.15 12.31 1.92
C GLU A 426 18.22 11.23 2.18
N PRO A 427 18.29 10.14 1.38
CA PRO A 427 19.42 9.21 1.37
C PRO A 427 20.78 9.91 1.25
N LYS A 428 21.80 9.43 1.98
CA LYS A 428 23.13 10.07 2.01
C LYS A 428 24.17 9.42 1.10
N ASP A 429 24.11 8.11 0.93
CA ASP A 429 25.11 7.34 0.17
C ASP A 429 24.78 7.32 -1.35
N GLY A 430 24.33 8.46 -1.89
CA GLY A 430 23.84 8.61 -3.26
C GLY A 430 22.35 8.23 -3.40
N LYS A 431 21.99 7.66 -4.56
CA LYS A 431 20.59 7.33 -4.90
C LYS A 431 20.04 6.21 -4.03
N GLY A 432 19.06 6.55 -3.19
CA GLY A 432 18.24 5.57 -2.48
C GLY A 432 17.30 4.84 -3.42
N VAL A 433 17.03 3.58 -3.09
CA VAL A 433 16.00 2.76 -3.72
C VAL A 433 14.78 2.71 -2.80
N PHE A 434 13.62 2.99 -3.36
CA PHE A 434 12.33 3.07 -2.69
C PHE A 434 11.35 2.12 -3.39
N ALA A 435 10.31 1.67 -2.67
CA ALA A 435 9.12 1.12 -3.28
C ALA A 435 7.92 2.05 -3.00
N VAL A 436 7.14 2.38 -4.03
CA VAL A 436 5.94 3.21 -3.94
C VAL A 436 4.76 2.35 -4.37
N ASP A 437 3.85 2.05 -3.44
CA ASP A 437 2.78 1.05 -3.61
C ASP A 437 3.29 -0.33 -4.10
N GLY A 438 4.55 -0.66 -3.79
CA GLY A 438 5.28 -1.85 -4.24
C GLY A 438 6.08 -1.69 -5.54
N GLU A 439 5.96 -0.58 -6.27
CA GLU A 439 6.68 -0.31 -7.52
C GLU A 439 8.01 0.44 -7.29
N MET A 440 9.07 0.04 -7.99
CA MET A 440 10.42 0.59 -7.78
C MET A 440 10.53 2.07 -8.20
N LEU A 441 11.05 2.90 -7.29
CA LEU A 441 11.48 4.28 -7.50
C LEU A 441 12.94 4.45 -7.03
N VAL A 442 13.74 5.23 -7.76
CA VAL A 442 15.15 5.50 -7.43
C VAL A 442 15.38 7.01 -7.43
N SER A 443 15.86 7.59 -6.31
CA SER A 443 16.14 9.02 -6.22
C SER A 443 17.13 9.40 -5.12
N GLU A 444 17.63 10.64 -5.19
CA GLU A 444 18.57 11.24 -4.24
C GLU A 444 17.85 11.86 -3.03
N ALA A 445 16.62 12.32 -3.23
CA ALA A 445 15.68 12.70 -2.17
C ALA A 445 14.24 12.52 -2.64
N VAL A 446 13.34 12.30 -1.68
CA VAL A 446 11.89 12.28 -1.90
C VAL A 446 11.19 13.05 -0.79
N GLN A 447 10.15 13.80 -1.14
CA GLN A 447 9.23 14.42 -0.18
C GLN A 447 7.78 14.17 -0.59
N GLY A 448 6.85 14.29 0.34
CA GLY A 448 5.44 14.10 0.03
C GLY A 448 4.48 14.67 1.05
N GLN A 449 3.25 14.90 0.59
CA GLN A 449 2.12 15.45 1.34
C GLN A 449 0.87 14.61 1.10
N VAL A 450 0.12 14.35 2.16
CA VAL A 450 -1.20 13.72 2.09
C VAL A 450 -2.26 14.75 1.72
N HIS A 451 -3.09 14.41 0.73
CA HIS A 451 -4.29 15.16 0.36
C HIS A 451 -5.53 14.47 0.92
N PRO A 452 -6.37 15.16 1.72
CA PRO A 452 -7.50 14.57 2.41
C PRO A 452 -8.63 14.17 1.45
N ASN A 453 -9.24 13.01 1.67
CA ASN A 453 -10.50 12.57 1.07
C ASN A 453 -10.58 12.73 -0.47
N TYR A 454 -9.45 12.50 -1.14
CA TYR A 454 -9.18 12.97 -2.50
C TYR A 454 -9.86 12.16 -3.61
N PHE A 455 -10.05 10.85 -3.39
CA PHE A 455 -10.67 9.94 -4.35
C PHE A 455 -11.63 8.97 -3.68
N TRP A 456 -12.57 8.40 -4.44
CA TRP A 456 -13.61 7.52 -3.91
C TRP A 456 -13.26 6.05 -4.10
N MET A 457 -13.41 5.25 -3.04
CA MET A 457 -13.29 3.80 -3.11
C MET A 457 -14.53 3.06 -2.63
N VAL A 458 -14.88 2.04 -3.39
CA VAL A 458 -15.79 0.97 -2.97
C VAL A 458 -15.26 0.35 -1.67
N SER A 459 -16.09 0.39 -0.64
CA SER A 459 -15.72 -0.02 0.72
C SER A 459 -16.97 -0.43 1.51
N GLY A 460 -16.80 -1.23 2.56
CA GLY A 460 -17.92 -1.59 3.44
C GLY A 460 -18.21 -0.57 4.55
N CYS A 461 -17.42 0.50 4.63
CA CYS A 461 -17.49 1.46 5.71
C CYS A 461 -18.63 2.45 5.46
N SER A 462 -19.81 2.17 6.03
CA SER A 462 -20.73 3.26 6.35
C SER A 462 -20.13 3.98 7.54
N GLU A 463 -19.61 5.20 7.35
CA GLU A 463 -19.46 6.09 8.48
C GLU A 463 -20.83 6.24 9.14
N SER A 464 -20.87 6.09 10.46
CA SER A 464 -22.09 6.37 11.22
C SER A 464 -22.27 7.88 11.23
N LEU A 465 -23.15 8.37 10.35
CA LEU A 465 -23.72 9.72 10.45
C LEU A 465 -24.05 9.96 11.92
N PRO A 466 -23.46 10.97 12.57
CA PRO A 466 -23.41 11.04 14.02
C PRO A 466 -24.82 11.04 14.57
N SER A 467 -25.16 9.96 15.30
CA SER A 467 -26.51 9.70 15.81
C SER A 467 -27.07 10.97 16.43
N ARG A 468 -28.08 11.55 15.78
CA ARG A 468 -28.71 12.78 16.23
C ARG A 468 -29.29 12.50 17.61
N GLU A 469 -28.62 13.01 18.65
CA GLU A 469 -29.02 12.76 20.03
C GLU A 469 -30.52 13.06 20.18
N PRO A 470 -31.30 12.16 20.82
CA PRO A 470 -32.69 12.47 21.13
C PRO A 470 -32.70 13.77 21.92
N GLN A 471 -33.34 14.82 21.38
CA GLN A 471 -33.50 16.06 22.14
C GLN A 471 -34.13 15.71 23.49
N PRO A 472 -33.59 16.20 24.62
CA PRO A 472 -34.17 15.93 25.92
C PRO A 472 -35.62 16.40 25.89
N SER A 473 -36.55 15.45 26.05
CA SER A 473 -37.97 15.75 26.01
C SER A 473 -38.30 16.76 27.11
N LEU A 474 -39.14 17.74 26.78
CA LEU A 474 -39.54 18.79 27.70
C LEU A 474 -40.22 18.16 28.92
N SER A 475 -39.44 18.04 30.00
CA SER A 475 -39.86 17.40 31.24
C SER A 475 -41.03 18.17 31.83
N GLN A 476 -42.21 17.57 31.76
CA GLN A 476 -43.43 18.16 32.30
C GLN A 476 -43.23 18.42 33.80
N LYS A 477 -43.55 19.63 34.25
CA LYS A 477 -43.51 19.98 35.68
C LYS A 477 -44.41 19.00 36.45
N PRO A 478 -43.98 18.49 37.62
CA PRO A 478 -44.82 17.60 38.43
C PRO A 478 -46.08 18.35 38.87
N GLN A 479 -47.24 17.88 38.39
CA GLN A 479 -48.53 18.41 38.83
C GLN A 479 -48.76 18.05 40.31
N GLN A 480 -49.10 19.04 41.12
CA GLN A 480 -49.49 18.83 42.51
C GLN A 480 -50.81 18.03 42.56
N ARG A 481 -50.86 16.97 43.37
CA ARG A 481 -52.11 16.23 43.60
C ARG A 481 -53.04 17.02 44.53
N PRO A 482 -54.34 17.18 44.19
CA PRO A 482 -55.34 17.59 45.17
C PRO A 482 -55.62 16.46 46.18
N PRO A 483 -56.19 16.77 47.37
CA PRO A 483 -56.43 15.79 48.42
C PRO A 483 -57.60 14.83 48.08
N ARG A 484 -57.49 13.57 48.53
CA ARG A 484 -58.59 12.58 48.47
C ARG A 484 -59.69 12.92 49.49
N LYS A 485 -60.96 12.67 49.11
CA LYS A 485 -62.04 12.37 50.05
C LYS A 485 -62.89 11.18 49.57
N SER A 486 -63.24 10.36 50.55
CA SER A 486 -64.11 9.16 50.61
C SER A 486 -65.27 8.97 49.61
N ALA A 487 -65.32 7.77 49.03
CA ALA A 487 -66.49 6.86 48.94
C ALA A 487 -65.92 5.45 48.65
N HIS A 488 -65.97 4.47 49.57
CA HIS A 488 -67.08 3.54 49.88
C HIS A 488 -67.42 2.53 48.77
N ASP A 489 -67.07 1.27 48.99
CA ASP A 489 -67.41 0.09 48.19
C ASP A 489 -68.82 -0.45 48.51
N SER A 490 -69.54 -1.00 47.52
CA SER A 490 -70.43 -2.18 47.67
C SER A 490 -71.14 -2.63 46.38
N VAL A 491 -70.56 -3.58 45.63
CA VAL A 491 -71.25 -4.52 44.70
C VAL A 491 -70.39 -5.80 44.66
N GLY A 492 -70.88 -7.04 44.70
CA GLY A 492 -72.26 -7.57 44.77
C GLY A 492 -72.36 -8.83 43.90
N LEU A 493 -72.41 -10.03 44.51
CA LEU A 493 -72.30 -11.32 43.81
C LEU A 493 -73.65 -12.06 43.65
N ALA A 494 -73.99 -12.44 42.41
CA ALA A 494 -74.81 -13.60 41.99
C ALA A 494 -74.56 -13.81 40.47
N VAL A 495 -74.33 -15.01 39.89
CA VAL A 495 -74.92 -16.36 40.05
C VAL A 495 -76.34 -16.42 39.46
N PRO A 496 -76.69 -17.38 38.57
CA PRO A 496 -76.08 -18.70 38.33
C PRO A 496 -74.99 -18.75 37.26
#